data_AF-A0A817XVE7-F1
#
_entry.id   AF-A0A817XVE7-F1
#
_cell.length_a   1.000
_cell.length_b   1.000
_cell.length_c   1.000
_cell.angle_alpha   90.00
_cell.angle_beta   90.00
_cell.angle_gamma   90.00
#
_symmetry.space_group_name_H-M   'P 1'
#
loop_
_entity.id
_entity.type
_entity.pdbx_description
1 polymer ?
#
loop_
_entity_poly.entity_id
_entity_poly.type
_entity_poly.pdbx_seq_one_letter_code
_entity_poly.pdbx_strand_id
1 'polypeptide(L)'
;MANALFSSSSVLEDKSIITTRKNSRTGSLADHSNTSHGGSFSMSHVSPMVHAPFISEALAEARAGLAEGGIPIGCVLVRNNQVIARGHNRRIQRGSVILHAEMDCLESAGRQTAAFYKECILYTTLSPCAMCSGAIRLYGIPRVVIGENKTFHGDETLLKTHNVHIDILDSKECRELLDNYIKEHHSIWNEDIGRDQQ
;
A
#
# COMPACT_ATOMS: atom_id res chain seq x y z
N MET A 1 27.42 8.52 46.84
CA MET A 1 26.25 8.84 47.67
C MET A 1 25.00 8.70 46.81
N ALA A 2 24.01 7.98 47.32
CA ALA A 2 22.81 7.54 46.63
C ALA A 2 21.78 8.66 46.46
N ASN A 3 21.00 8.64 45.37
CA ASN A 3 19.57 8.34 45.44
C ASN A 3 18.94 8.32 44.05
N ALA A 4 18.61 7.13 43.59
CA ALA A 4 17.41 6.89 42.79
C ALA A 4 16.19 7.02 43.70
N LEU A 5 15.03 7.42 43.15
CA LEU A 5 13.68 7.05 43.57
C LEU A 5 12.69 7.94 42.81
N PHE A 6 12.03 7.41 41.78
CA PHE A 6 10.63 7.75 41.54
C PHE A 6 9.86 6.48 41.15
N SER A 7 8.77 6.32 41.87
CA SER A 7 7.98 5.12 42.09
C SER A 7 7.21 4.69 40.86
N SER A 8 7.23 3.39 40.59
CA SER A 8 6.19 2.69 39.82
C SER A 8 4.86 2.80 40.56
N SER A 9 3.78 2.97 39.82
CA SER A 9 2.42 2.74 40.31
C SER A 9 1.66 2.00 39.21
N SER A 10 1.35 0.75 39.54
CA SER A 10 0.55 -0.20 38.80
C SER A 10 -0.86 0.32 38.57
N VAL A 11 -1.28 0.43 37.31
CA VAL A 11 -2.70 0.52 36.96
C VAL A 11 -3.19 -0.88 36.62
N LEU A 12 -4.29 -1.22 37.29
CA LEU A 12 -4.88 -2.54 37.46
C LEU A 12 -5.49 -3.09 36.17
N GLU A 13 -5.38 -4.42 36.00
CA GLU A 13 -6.12 -5.20 35.02
C GLU A 13 -7.63 -5.18 35.37
N ASP A 14 -8.48 -4.73 34.45
CA ASP A 14 -9.93 -4.98 34.50
C ASP A 14 -10.25 -6.18 33.60
N LYS A 15 -10.47 -7.32 34.25
CA LYS A 15 -11.05 -8.53 33.66
C LYS A 15 -12.51 -8.58 34.06
N SER A 16 -13.39 -8.09 33.18
CA SER A 16 -14.82 -8.29 33.33
C SER A 16 -15.49 -8.70 32.01
N ILE A 17 -15.87 -9.98 31.99
CA ILE A 17 -17.16 -10.50 31.51
C ILE A 17 -17.29 -10.78 30.00
N ILE A 18 -16.93 -12.03 29.68
CA ILE A 18 -17.56 -12.84 28.64
C ILE A 18 -19.03 -13.06 29.04
N THR A 19 -19.98 -12.58 28.23
CA THR A 19 -21.37 -13.04 28.28
C THR A 19 -21.76 -13.67 26.96
N THR A 20 -21.96 -14.98 26.99
CA THR A 20 -22.51 -15.79 25.90
C THR A 20 -24.01 -15.54 25.79
N ARG A 21 -24.50 -15.22 24.58
CA ARG A 21 -25.93 -15.23 24.28
C ARG A 21 -26.20 -16.26 23.19
N LYS A 22 -26.71 -17.42 23.62
CA LYS A 22 -27.36 -18.42 22.75
C LYS A 22 -28.74 -17.89 22.36
N ASN A 23 -29.11 -18.00 21.09
CA ASN A 23 -30.51 -18.08 20.69
C ASN A 23 -30.68 -19.10 19.54
N SER A 24 -31.40 -20.18 19.89
CA SER A 24 -32.23 -21.05 19.05
C SER A 24 -33.30 -20.23 18.27
N ARG A 25 -33.92 -20.64 17.14
CA ARG A 25 -34.19 -21.94 16.51
C ARG A 25 -34.80 -21.68 15.10
N THR A 26 -34.68 -22.69 14.22
CA THR A 26 -35.62 -23.17 13.17
C THR A 26 -35.93 -22.34 11.91
N GLY A 27 -35.43 -22.84 10.76
CA GLY A 27 -36.26 -23.54 9.77
C GLY A 27 -36.57 -22.80 8.47
N SER A 28 -35.95 -23.20 7.35
CA SER A 28 -36.66 -23.68 6.14
C SER A 28 -35.64 -24.12 5.08
N LEU A 29 -35.83 -25.34 4.59
CA LEU A 29 -35.14 -25.92 3.43
C LEU A 29 -35.73 -25.33 2.15
N ALA A 30 -34.87 -24.94 1.21
CA ALA A 30 -35.19 -24.92 -0.21
C ALA A 30 -33.91 -25.13 -1.01
N ASP A 31 -33.90 -26.26 -1.69
CA ASP A 31 -32.92 -26.81 -2.62
C ASP A 31 -33.03 -26.08 -3.96
N HIS A 32 -31.92 -25.53 -4.47
CA HIS A 32 -31.76 -25.26 -5.90
C HIS A 32 -30.28 -25.35 -6.31
N SER A 33 -29.91 -26.58 -6.67
CA SER A 33 -29.12 -26.95 -7.85
C SER A 33 -28.11 -25.91 -8.37
N ASN A 34 -26.89 -26.17 -7.93
CA ASN A 34 -25.58 -25.82 -8.46
C ASN A 34 -25.45 -25.98 -10.00
N THR A 35 -25.04 -24.92 -10.69
CA THR A 35 -24.21 -25.02 -11.91
C THR A 35 -23.11 -23.96 -11.88
N SER A 36 -22.06 -24.26 -11.12
CA SER A 36 -20.78 -23.57 -11.15
C SER A 36 -20.09 -23.75 -12.51
N HIS A 37 -20.14 -22.73 -13.37
CA HIS A 37 -19.18 -22.61 -14.46
C HIS A 37 -17.86 -22.09 -13.88
N GLY A 38 -17.04 -23.04 -13.42
CA GLY A 38 -15.65 -22.80 -13.02
C GLY A 38 -14.79 -22.45 -14.23
N GLY A 39 -14.82 -21.19 -14.63
CA GLY A 39 -13.76 -20.60 -15.43
C GLY A 39 -12.60 -20.25 -14.52
N SER A 40 -11.54 -21.06 -14.55
CA SER A 40 -10.24 -20.67 -13.98
C SER A 40 -9.75 -19.45 -14.77
N PHE A 41 -9.99 -18.24 -14.24
CA PHE A 41 -9.40 -17.03 -14.77
C PHE A 41 -7.91 -17.08 -14.48
N SER A 42 -7.13 -17.47 -15.49
CA SER A 42 -5.68 -17.31 -15.47
C SER A 42 -5.37 -15.83 -15.32
N MET A 43 -4.92 -15.43 -14.13
CA MET A 43 -4.43 -14.08 -13.82
C MET A 43 -3.15 -13.72 -14.58
N SER A 44 -2.74 -14.45 -15.62
CA SER A 44 -1.41 -14.27 -16.20
C SER A 44 -1.26 -12.94 -16.96
N HIS A 45 -2.30 -12.39 -17.58
CA HIS A 45 -2.24 -11.09 -18.26
C HIS A 45 -3.59 -10.39 -18.21
N VAL A 46 -3.72 -9.38 -17.35
CA VAL A 46 -4.87 -8.47 -17.34
C VAL A 46 -4.56 -7.30 -18.28
N SER A 47 -5.50 -6.94 -19.16
CA SER A 47 -5.29 -5.83 -20.11
C SER A 47 -4.96 -4.53 -19.37
N PRO A 48 -4.01 -3.70 -19.87
CA PRO A 48 -3.69 -2.38 -19.29
C PRO A 48 -4.91 -1.48 -19.06
N MET A 49 -5.98 -1.65 -19.85
CA MET A 49 -7.23 -0.91 -19.70
C MET A 49 -7.92 -1.14 -18.34
N VAL A 50 -7.69 -2.29 -17.69
CA VAL A 50 -8.27 -2.59 -16.37
C VAL A 50 -7.56 -1.79 -15.26
N HIS A 51 -6.28 -1.46 -15.46
CA HIS A 51 -5.48 -0.74 -14.48
C HIS A 51 -5.65 0.78 -14.56
N ALA A 52 -6.05 1.30 -15.72
CA ALA A 52 -6.14 2.74 -15.98
C ALA A 52 -6.93 3.52 -14.90
N PRO A 53 -8.13 3.09 -14.44
CA PRO A 53 -8.84 3.82 -13.39
C PRO A 53 -8.06 3.88 -12.07
N PHE A 54 -7.46 2.77 -11.64
CA PHE A 54 -6.77 2.70 -10.35
C PHE A 54 -5.42 3.42 -10.34
N ILE A 55 -4.68 3.40 -11.46
CA ILE A 55 -3.46 4.21 -11.55
C ILE A 55 -3.78 5.72 -11.60
N SER A 56 -4.91 6.12 -12.20
CA SER A 56 -5.38 7.52 -12.12
C SER A 56 -5.68 7.95 -10.68
N GLU A 57 -6.23 7.05 -9.86
CA GLU A 57 -6.43 7.32 -8.42
C GLU A 57 -5.10 7.46 -7.66
N ALA A 58 -4.10 6.62 -7.94
CA ALA A 58 -2.76 6.78 -7.38
C ALA A 58 -2.10 8.09 -7.84
N LEU A 59 -2.31 8.50 -9.10
CA LEU A 59 -1.81 9.78 -9.61
C LEU A 59 -2.52 10.97 -8.97
N ALA A 60 -3.80 10.85 -8.63
CA ALA A 60 -4.52 11.88 -7.86
C ALA A 60 -3.90 12.07 -6.47
N GLU A 61 -3.53 10.97 -5.79
CA GLU A 61 -2.78 11.03 -4.53
C GLU A 61 -1.41 11.68 -4.68
N ALA A 62 -0.66 11.36 -5.75
CA ALA A 62 0.62 12.01 -6.04
C ALA A 62 0.47 13.53 -6.21
N ARG A 63 -0.58 13.98 -6.92
CA ARG A 63 -0.88 15.41 -7.10
C ARG A 63 -1.31 16.08 -5.80
N ALA A 64 -2.07 15.38 -4.95
CA ALA A 64 -2.41 15.87 -3.62
C ALA A 64 -1.16 16.06 -2.75
N GLY A 65 -0.26 15.09 -2.71
CA GLY A 65 1.02 15.20 -2.00
C GLY A 65 1.86 16.38 -2.49
N LEU A 66 1.91 16.61 -3.80
CA LEU A 66 2.58 17.79 -4.37
C LEU A 66 1.94 19.11 -3.94
N ALA A 67 0.61 19.18 -3.95
CA ALA A 67 -0.13 20.37 -3.55
C ALA A 67 0.08 20.72 -2.06
N GLU A 68 0.41 19.73 -1.24
CA GLU A 68 0.81 19.90 0.16
C GLU A 68 2.32 20.25 0.31
N GLY A 69 3.06 20.38 -0.79
CA GLY A 69 4.50 20.69 -0.81
C GLY A 69 5.42 19.47 -0.67
N GLY A 70 4.87 18.25 -0.74
CA GLY A 70 5.59 16.99 -0.64
C GLY A 70 6.09 16.43 -1.98
N ILE A 71 6.62 15.21 -1.92
CA ILE A 71 7.14 14.47 -3.08
C ILE A 71 5.95 13.83 -3.82
N PRO A 72 5.83 13.99 -5.16
CA PRO A 72 4.64 13.59 -5.91
C PRO A 72 4.63 12.09 -6.23
N ILE A 73 4.56 11.25 -5.20
CA ILE A 73 4.39 9.81 -5.34
C ILE A 73 3.11 9.43 -4.60
N GLY A 74 2.26 8.67 -5.28
CA GLY A 74 0.96 8.26 -4.77
C GLY A 74 0.74 6.77 -4.91
N CYS A 75 -0.15 6.24 -4.08
CA CYS A 75 -0.45 4.82 -4.00
C CYS A 75 -1.90 4.58 -3.61
N VAL A 76 -2.52 3.55 -4.18
CA VAL A 76 -3.81 3.03 -3.73
C VAL A 76 -3.78 1.52 -3.57
N LEU A 77 -4.50 1.02 -2.58
CA LEU A 77 -4.69 -0.42 -2.36
C LEU A 77 -6.10 -0.79 -2.77
N VAL A 78 -6.20 -1.77 -3.67
CA VAL A 78 -7.46 -2.18 -4.28
C VAL A 78 -7.79 -3.62 -3.89
N ARG A 79 -9.04 -3.86 -3.50
CA ARG A 79 -9.57 -5.20 -3.25
C ARG A 79 -10.97 -5.29 -3.85
N ASN A 80 -11.30 -6.39 -4.53
CA ASN A 80 -12.60 -6.57 -5.18
C ASN A 80 -13.00 -5.40 -6.09
N ASN A 81 -12.03 -4.87 -6.86
CA ASN A 81 -12.23 -3.74 -7.77
C ASN A 81 -12.68 -2.43 -7.10
N GLN A 82 -12.39 -2.29 -5.79
CA GLN A 82 -12.66 -1.08 -5.01
C GLN A 82 -11.38 -0.60 -4.34
N VAL A 83 -11.15 0.71 -4.35
CA VAL A 83 -10.07 1.33 -3.57
C VAL A 83 -10.44 1.27 -2.10
N ILE A 84 -9.66 0.53 -1.31
CA ILE A 84 -9.88 0.36 0.13
C ILE A 84 -8.92 1.18 0.99
N ALA A 85 -7.83 1.67 0.39
CA ALA A 85 -6.86 2.55 1.06
C ALA A 85 -6.13 3.42 0.03
N ARG A 86 -5.62 4.57 0.49
CA ARG A 86 -4.99 5.61 -0.33
C ARG A 86 -3.86 6.25 0.46
N GLY A 87 -2.77 6.59 -0.20
CA GLY A 87 -1.69 7.33 0.42
C GLY A 87 -0.78 7.99 -0.59
N HIS A 88 0.00 8.94 -0.11
CA HIS A 88 1.06 9.58 -0.87
C HIS A 88 2.25 9.82 0.03
N ASN A 89 3.40 10.15 -0.54
CA ASN A 89 4.59 10.40 0.25
C ASN A 89 4.33 11.55 1.27
N ARG A 90 4.59 11.28 2.55
CA ARG A 90 4.42 12.21 3.68
C ARG A 90 5.75 12.59 4.34
N ARG A 91 6.88 12.47 3.62
CA ARG A 91 8.20 12.85 4.15
C ARG A 91 8.20 14.28 4.64
N ILE A 92 7.81 15.21 3.79
CA ILE A 92 7.84 16.63 4.09
C ILE A 92 6.71 17.00 5.05
N GLN A 93 5.50 16.55 4.76
CA GLN A 93 4.29 16.95 5.47
C GLN A 93 4.28 16.48 6.93
N ARG A 94 4.98 15.38 7.24
CA ARG A 94 5.05 14.81 8.60
C ARG A 94 6.48 14.70 9.16
N GLY A 95 7.48 15.23 8.46
CA GLY A 95 8.89 15.01 8.81
C GLY A 95 9.25 13.52 8.93
N SER A 96 8.60 12.68 8.12
CA SER A 96 8.67 11.23 8.27
C SER A 96 9.79 10.62 7.43
N VAL A 97 10.52 9.69 8.04
CA VAL A 97 11.59 8.95 7.36
C VAL A 97 11.12 7.63 6.76
N ILE A 98 9.86 7.24 6.98
CA ILE A 98 9.31 5.95 6.52
C ILE A 98 7.99 6.07 5.73
N LEU A 99 7.31 7.22 5.77
CA LEU A 99 6.01 7.39 5.09
C LEU A 99 6.20 7.72 3.62
N HIS A 100 6.74 6.77 2.86
CA HIS A 100 6.61 6.74 1.41
C HIS A 100 5.14 6.46 1.04
N ALA A 101 4.76 6.68 -0.22
CA ALA A 101 3.37 6.55 -0.65
C ALA A 101 2.78 5.16 -0.35
N GLU A 102 3.54 4.09 -0.58
CA GLU A 102 3.10 2.72 -0.31
C GLU A 102 2.94 2.47 1.19
N MET A 103 3.80 3.05 2.02
CA MET A 103 3.75 2.91 3.47
C MET A 103 2.57 3.71 4.04
N ASP A 104 2.35 4.94 3.59
CA ASP A 104 1.18 5.77 3.97
C ASP A 104 -0.13 5.10 3.53
N CYS A 105 -0.15 4.51 2.33
CA CYS A 105 -1.31 3.77 1.83
C CYS A 105 -1.62 2.54 2.70
N LEU A 106 -0.62 1.74 3.06
CA LEU A 106 -0.80 0.60 3.96
C LEU A 106 -1.24 1.03 5.36
N GLU A 107 -0.68 2.11 5.89
CA GLU A 107 -1.09 2.68 7.19
C GLU A 107 -2.56 3.13 7.16
N SER A 108 -2.98 3.80 6.08
CA SER A 108 -4.36 4.28 5.91
C SER A 108 -5.40 3.16 5.81
N ALA A 109 -4.99 1.95 5.40
CA ALA A 109 -5.85 0.76 5.40
C ALA A 109 -6.22 0.29 6.82
N GLY A 110 -5.49 0.78 7.82
CA GLY A 110 -5.61 0.37 9.21
C GLY A 110 -5.21 -1.09 9.43
N ARG A 111 -5.57 -1.62 10.60
CA ARG A 111 -5.25 -3.01 10.96
C ARG A 111 -6.08 -3.98 10.14
N GLN A 112 -5.41 -4.79 9.32
CA GLN A 112 -6.01 -5.84 8.51
C GLN A 112 -5.35 -7.20 8.78
N THR A 113 -6.00 -8.27 8.33
CA THR A 113 -5.45 -9.63 8.42
C THR A 113 -4.52 -9.92 7.23
N ALA A 114 -3.63 -10.90 7.37
CA ALA A 114 -2.81 -11.35 6.24
C ALA A 114 -3.66 -11.89 5.06
N ALA A 115 -4.81 -12.49 5.34
CA ALA A 115 -5.72 -12.96 4.30
C ALA A 115 -6.31 -11.80 3.47
N PHE A 116 -6.60 -10.67 4.12
CA PHE A 116 -7.07 -9.46 3.45
C PHE A 116 -6.09 -8.97 2.38
N TYR A 117 -4.81 -8.87 2.71
CA TYR A 117 -3.77 -8.38 1.79
C TYR A 117 -3.50 -9.32 0.62
N LYS A 118 -3.68 -10.64 0.82
CA LYS A 118 -3.54 -11.64 -0.25
C LYS A 118 -4.59 -11.54 -1.35
N GLU A 119 -5.66 -10.78 -1.12
CA GLU A 119 -6.70 -10.48 -2.11
C GLU A 119 -6.57 -9.08 -2.71
N CYS A 120 -5.52 -8.34 -2.33
CA CYS A 120 -5.32 -6.96 -2.76
C CYS A 120 -4.40 -6.86 -3.99
N ILE A 121 -4.51 -5.73 -4.69
CA ILE A 121 -3.55 -5.25 -5.69
C ILE A 121 -3.11 -3.87 -5.23
N LEU A 122 -1.79 -3.64 -5.19
CA LEU A 122 -1.23 -2.33 -4.87
C LEU A 122 -0.89 -1.59 -6.15
N TYR A 123 -1.33 -0.35 -6.28
CA TYR A 123 -1.03 0.53 -7.40
C TYR A 123 -0.17 1.67 -6.89
N THR A 124 1.03 1.84 -7.44
CA THR A 124 1.95 2.93 -7.06
C THR A 124 2.39 3.69 -8.31
N THR A 125 2.53 5.01 -8.21
CA THR A 125 2.94 5.83 -9.36
C THR A 125 4.40 5.58 -9.76
N LEU A 126 5.24 5.13 -8.83
CA LEU A 126 6.68 4.90 -9.02
C LEU A 126 7.08 3.49 -8.55
N SER A 127 8.10 2.91 -9.19
CA SER A 127 8.71 1.64 -8.76
C SER A 127 9.12 1.65 -7.28
N PRO A 128 8.66 0.66 -6.47
CA PRO A 128 8.83 0.69 -5.01
C PRO A 128 10.29 0.44 -4.59
N CYS A 129 10.81 1.26 -3.67
CA CYS A 129 12.14 1.06 -3.08
C CYS A 129 12.20 -0.22 -2.23
N ALA A 130 13.40 -0.61 -1.75
CA ALA A 130 13.58 -1.82 -0.95
C ALA A 130 12.68 -1.90 0.29
N MET A 131 12.42 -0.77 0.97
CA MET A 131 11.50 -0.71 2.11
C MET A 131 10.06 -1.06 1.69
N CYS A 132 9.55 -0.39 0.66
CA CYS A 132 8.18 -0.59 0.18
C CYS A 132 8.00 -2.00 -0.40
N SER A 133 8.97 -2.50 -1.18
CA SER A 133 9.00 -3.88 -1.68
C SER A 133 9.00 -4.90 -0.54
N GLY A 134 9.75 -4.64 0.53
CA GLY A 134 9.75 -5.47 1.75
C GLY A 134 8.39 -5.51 2.44
N ALA A 135 7.70 -4.36 2.55
CA ALA A 135 6.36 -4.30 3.14
C ALA A 135 5.31 -5.06 2.30
N ILE A 136 5.34 -4.89 0.98
CA ILE A 136 4.48 -5.61 0.02
C ILE A 136 4.66 -7.12 0.19
N ARG A 137 5.92 -7.57 0.28
CA ARG A 137 6.27 -8.98 0.51
C ARG A 137 5.79 -9.47 1.88
N LEU A 138 6.03 -8.70 2.94
CA LEU A 138 5.66 -9.05 4.32
C LEU A 138 4.15 -9.32 4.43
N TYR A 139 3.32 -8.47 3.83
CA TYR A 139 1.86 -8.61 3.86
C TYR A 139 1.33 -9.61 2.84
N GLY A 140 2.17 -10.10 1.91
CA GLY A 140 1.79 -11.10 0.92
C GLY A 140 0.84 -10.56 -0.15
N ILE A 141 0.98 -9.30 -0.53
CA ILE A 141 0.22 -8.70 -1.63
C ILE A 141 0.71 -9.35 -2.94
N PRO A 142 -0.17 -10.03 -3.71
CA PRO A 142 0.24 -10.86 -4.83
C PRO A 142 0.58 -10.09 -6.11
N ARG A 143 0.15 -8.82 -6.23
CA ARG A 143 0.35 -8.02 -7.43
C ARG A 143 0.60 -6.56 -7.12
N VAL A 144 1.56 -5.98 -7.85
CA VAL A 144 1.86 -4.55 -7.84
C VAL A 144 1.77 -4.02 -9.26
N VAL A 145 1.06 -2.91 -9.43
CA VAL A 145 0.97 -2.18 -10.69
C VAL A 145 1.73 -0.87 -10.53
N ILE A 146 2.70 -0.65 -11.39
CA ILE A 146 3.66 0.45 -11.31
C ILE A 146 3.37 1.43 -12.44
N GLY A 147 3.18 2.70 -12.09
CA GLY A 147 3.00 3.79 -13.05
C GLY A 147 4.22 3.91 -13.96
N GLU A 148 5.40 4.14 -13.37
CA GLU A 148 6.67 4.21 -14.10
C GLU A 148 7.86 3.74 -13.24
N ASN A 149 8.97 3.41 -13.90
CA ASN A 149 10.20 2.93 -13.24
C ASN A 149 11.49 3.44 -13.90
N LYS A 150 11.40 4.54 -14.66
CA LYS A 150 12.51 5.14 -15.41
C LYS A 150 13.19 6.23 -14.59
N THR A 151 12.41 7.04 -13.89
CA THR A 151 12.94 8.10 -13.02
C THR A 151 13.64 7.50 -11.80
N PHE A 152 13.09 6.40 -11.28
CA PHE A 152 13.73 5.57 -10.28
C PHE A 152 13.34 4.10 -10.46
N HIS A 153 14.34 3.22 -10.34
CA HIS A 153 14.15 1.78 -10.39
C HIS A 153 14.40 1.20 -9.01
N GLY A 154 13.31 0.86 -8.32
CA GLY A 154 13.34 0.28 -6.99
C GLY A 154 13.69 -1.20 -6.99
N ASP A 155 13.36 -1.89 -5.90
CA ASP A 155 13.69 -3.32 -5.75
C ASP A 155 12.57 -4.20 -6.33
N GLU A 156 12.39 -4.14 -7.65
CA GLU A 156 11.47 -4.99 -8.39
C GLU A 156 11.93 -6.46 -8.39
N THR A 157 13.23 -6.71 -8.22
CA THR A 157 13.80 -8.06 -8.18
C THR A 157 13.35 -8.81 -6.93
N LEU A 158 13.34 -8.15 -5.77
CA LEU A 158 12.81 -8.71 -4.53
C LEU A 158 11.35 -9.14 -4.70
N LEU A 159 10.53 -8.35 -5.39
CA LEU A 159 9.13 -8.70 -5.64
C LEU A 159 9.00 -9.91 -6.58
N LYS A 160 9.70 -9.91 -7.72
CA LYS A 160 9.66 -11.00 -8.72
C LYS A 160 10.13 -12.33 -8.15
N THR A 161 11.26 -12.35 -7.44
CA THR A 161 11.83 -13.55 -6.80
C THR A 161 10.91 -14.18 -5.75
N HIS A 162 9.91 -13.42 -5.32
CA HIS A 162 8.96 -13.78 -4.29
C HIS A 162 7.53 -13.97 -4.82
N ASN A 163 7.40 -14.20 -6.13
CA ASN A 163 6.15 -14.49 -6.83
C ASN A 163 5.10 -13.38 -6.75
N VAL A 164 5.53 -12.12 -6.56
CA VAL A 164 4.66 -10.96 -6.74
C VAL A 164 4.62 -10.63 -8.23
N HIS A 165 3.42 -10.60 -8.81
CA HIS A 165 3.21 -10.20 -10.20
C HIS A 165 3.41 -8.69 -10.34
N ILE A 166 4.16 -8.25 -11.35
CA ILE A 166 4.42 -6.83 -11.58
C ILE A 166 3.94 -6.44 -12.98
N ASP A 167 3.07 -5.44 -13.04
CA ASP A 167 2.66 -4.79 -14.28
C ASP A 167 3.24 -3.36 -14.31
N ILE A 168 4.06 -3.05 -15.31
CA ILE A 168 4.62 -1.70 -15.51
C ILE A 168 3.85 -1.03 -16.64
N LEU A 169 3.23 0.12 -16.35
CA LEU A 169 2.35 0.81 -17.30
C LEU A 169 3.07 1.80 -18.22
N ASP A 170 4.33 2.15 -17.91
CA ASP A 170 5.11 3.20 -18.60
C ASP A 170 4.34 4.53 -18.74
N SER A 171 3.64 4.92 -17.67
CA SER A 171 2.82 6.11 -17.61
C SER A 171 3.67 7.38 -17.77
N LYS A 172 3.45 8.05 -18.90
CA LYS A 172 4.08 9.35 -19.19
C LYS A 172 3.74 10.39 -18.12
N GLU A 173 2.50 10.41 -17.65
CA GLU A 173 2.06 11.38 -16.64
C GLU A 173 2.73 11.19 -15.28
N CYS A 174 2.89 9.93 -14.83
CA CYS A 174 3.61 9.64 -13.58
C CYS A 174 5.06 10.11 -13.69
N ARG A 175 5.72 9.79 -14.82
CA ARG A 175 7.12 10.12 -15.06
C ARG A 175 7.34 11.63 -15.14
N GLU A 176 6.55 12.34 -15.93
CA GLU A 176 6.70 13.80 -16.09
C GLU A 176 6.44 14.54 -14.77
N LEU A 177 5.49 14.08 -13.96
CA LEU A 177 5.21 14.68 -12.66
C LEU A 177 6.42 14.59 -11.72
N LEU A 178 7.01 13.39 -11.59
CA LEU A 178 8.17 13.19 -10.72
C LEU A 178 9.45 13.81 -11.28
N ASP A 179 9.70 13.67 -12.59
CA ASP A 179 10.87 14.28 -13.24
C ASP A 179 10.91 15.80 -13.05
N ASN A 180 9.76 16.47 -13.15
CA ASN A 180 9.69 17.91 -12.94
C ASN A 180 9.98 18.28 -11.49
N TYR A 181 9.44 17.52 -10.53
CA TYR A 181 9.75 17.71 -9.11
C TYR A 181 11.25 17.52 -8.83
N ILE A 182 11.88 16.47 -9.34
CA ILE A 182 13.30 16.17 -9.09
C ILE A 182 14.21 17.27 -9.63
N LYS A 183 13.89 17.87 -10.79
CA LYS A 183 14.65 19.00 -11.35
C LYS A 183 14.67 20.21 -10.42
N GLU A 184 13.57 20.46 -9.73
CA GLU A 184 13.41 21.61 -8.83
C GLU A 184 13.85 21.30 -7.39
N HIS A 185 13.80 20.02 -6.98
CA HIS A 185 13.95 19.57 -5.60
C HIS A 185 14.93 18.39 -5.43
N HIS A 186 16.04 18.39 -6.17
CA HIS A 186 17.01 17.29 -6.22
C HIS A 186 17.52 16.83 -4.83
N SER A 187 17.77 17.78 -3.92
CA SER A 187 18.21 17.48 -2.56
C SER A 187 17.17 16.71 -1.75
N ILE A 188 15.90 17.12 -1.84
CA ILE A 188 14.78 16.47 -1.16
C ILE A 188 14.56 15.06 -1.73
N TRP A 189 14.67 14.92 -3.05
CA TRP A 189 14.59 13.61 -3.70
C TRP A 189 15.66 12.65 -3.20
N ASN A 190 16.92 13.08 -3.14
CA ASN A 190 18.02 12.24 -2.64
C ASN A 190 17.82 11.82 -1.19
N GLU A 191 17.31 12.72 -0.34
CA GLU A 191 16.93 12.40 1.03
C GLU A 191 15.87 11.28 1.10
N ASP A 192 14.87 11.31 0.22
CA ASP A 192 13.79 10.32 0.17
C ASP A 192 14.28 8.90 -0.15
N ILE A 193 15.28 8.80 -1.03
CA ILE A 193 15.87 7.52 -1.42
C ILE A 193 17.16 7.18 -0.66
N GLY A 194 17.47 7.92 0.41
CA GLY A 194 18.61 7.65 1.28
C GLY A 194 19.97 7.80 0.61
N ARG A 195 20.11 8.77 -0.30
CA ARG A 195 21.37 9.12 -0.96
C ARG A 195 21.90 10.46 -0.47
N ASP A 196 23.22 10.60 -0.44
CA ASP A 196 23.87 11.87 -0.12
C ASP A 196 23.65 12.91 -1.22
N GLN A 197 23.70 14.20 -0.85
CA GLN A 197 23.71 15.30 -1.81
C GLN A 197 25.07 15.33 -2.51
N GLN A 198 25.10 15.08 -3.81
CA GLN A 198 26.28 15.31 -4.66
C GLN A 198 26.37 16.78 -5.06
#